data_AF-A0A4R8BZ21-F1
#
_entry.id   AF-A0A4R8BZ21-F1
#
_cell.length_a   1.000
_cell.length_b   1.000
_cell.length_c   1.000
_cell.angle_alpha   90.00
_cell.angle_beta   90.00
_cell.angle_gamma   90.00
#
_symmetry.space_group_name_H-M   'P 1'
#
loop_
_entity.id
_entity.type
_entity.pdbx_description
1 polymer ?
#
loop_
_entity_poly.entity_id
_entity_poly.type
_entity_poly.pdbx_seq_one_letter_code
_entity_poly.pdbx_strand_id
1 'polypeptide(L)'
;MADLQQFEDDYDRAEAAYISALRADLSRTDLADLAGVVAAAAAEFNTEAYRNLQTSSGDDREELDRLTDLTETLSELWSDIHSAYLGQ
;
A
#
# COMPACT_ATOMS: atom_id res chain seq x y z
N MET A 1 4.24 21.19 1.23
CA MET A 1 4.56 19.83 0.77
C MET A 1 3.95 18.87 1.77
N ALA A 2 2.62 18.75 1.76
CA ALA A 2 1.87 17.96 2.74
C ALA A 2 1.11 16.80 2.07
N ASP A 3 1.36 16.56 0.79
CA ASP A 3 0.48 15.69 0.00
C ASP A 3 1.01 14.24 0.01
N LEU A 4 2.30 13.99 -0.22
CA LEU A 4 2.82 12.61 -0.31
C LEU A 4 3.01 11.92 1.06
N GLN A 5 3.52 12.65 2.06
CA GLN A 5 3.76 12.10 3.41
C GLN A 5 2.47 11.60 4.06
N GLN A 6 1.34 12.24 3.77
CA GLN A 6 0.06 11.81 4.33
C GLN A 6 -0.35 10.41 3.83
N PHE A 7 -0.15 10.14 2.54
CA PHE A 7 -0.46 8.81 1.97
C PHE A 7 0.51 7.74 2.45
N GLU A 8 1.78 8.09 2.66
CA GLU A 8 2.76 7.21 3.29
C GLU A 8 2.35 6.86 4.74
N ASP A 9 1.97 7.87 5.54
CA ASP A 9 1.51 7.68 6.92
C ASP A 9 0.23 6.82 6.99
N ASP A 10 -0.68 6.95 6.02
CA ASP A 10 -1.90 6.16 5.93
C ASP A 10 -1.61 4.70 5.53
N TYR A 11 -0.65 4.47 4.62
CA TYR A 11 -0.14 3.14 4.29
C TYR A 11 0.50 2.46 5.51
N ASP A 12 1.42 3.13 6.19
CA ASP A 12 2.10 2.61 7.37
C ASP A 12 1.11 2.25 8.49
N ARG A 13 0.08 3.08 8.67
CA ARG A 13 -0.99 2.83 9.65
C ARG A 13 -1.81 1.60 9.29
N ALA A 14 -2.15 1.43 8.01
CA ALA A 14 -2.89 0.27 7.53
C ALA A 14 -2.07 -1.02 7.73
N GLU A 15 -0.78 -1.00 7.37
CA GLU A 15 0.12 -2.15 7.56
C GLU A 15 0.27 -2.50 9.05
N ALA A 16 0.49 -1.50 9.91
CA ALA A 16 0.61 -1.71 11.34
C ALA A 16 -0.66 -2.32 11.96
N ALA A 17 -1.84 -1.95 11.45
CA ALA A 17 -3.12 -2.54 11.87
C ALA A 17 -3.22 -4.01 11.47
N TYR A 18 -2.85 -4.37 10.24
CA TYR A 18 -2.82 -5.76 9.77
C TYR A 18 -1.83 -6.61 10.59
N ILE A 19 -0.60 -6.13 10.82
CA ILE A 19 0.41 -6.84 11.63
C ILE A 19 -0.08 -7.03 13.06
N SER A 20 -0.75 -6.02 13.64
CA SER A 20 -1.32 -6.11 14.98
C SER A 20 -2.44 -7.14 15.05
N ALA A 21 -3.29 -7.22 14.03
CA ALA A 21 -4.35 -8.21 13.92
C ALA A 21 -3.80 -9.64 13.79
N LEU A 22 -2.74 -9.84 13.00
CA LEU A 22 -2.03 -11.13 12.92
C LEU A 22 -1.51 -11.55 14.30
N ARG A 23 -0.89 -10.63 15.05
CA ARG A 23 -0.37 -10.91 16.40
C ARG A 23 -1.47 -11.19 17.41
N ALA A 24 -2.66 -10.63 17.21
CA ALA A 24 -3.83 -10.85 18.04
C ALA A 24 -4.63 -12.10 17.65
N ASP A 25 -4.19 -12.84 16.62
CA ASP A 25 -4.86 -14.04 16.10
C ASP A 25 -6.34 -13.78 15.74
N LEU A 26 -6.59 -12.63 15.10
CA LEU A 26 -7.94 -12.27 14.62
C LEU A 26 -8.45 -13.26 13.57
N SER A 27 -9.76 -13.22 13.32
CA SER A 27 -10.38 -14.13 12.37
C SER A 27 -9.84 -13.90 10.96
N ARG A 28 -9.92 -14.94 10.11
CA ARG A 28 -9.55 -14.84 8.69
C ARG A 28 -10.33 -13.74 7.96
N THR A 29 -11.58 -13.52 8.32
CA THR A 29 -12.39 -12.43 7.76
C THR A 29 -11.84 -11.07 8.14
N ASP A 30 -11.50 -10.85 9.42
CA ASP A 30 -10.90 -9.59 9.88
C ASP A 30 -9.54 -9.34 9.20
N LEU A 31 -8.73 -10.39 9.04
CA LEU A 31 -7.45 -10.30 8.33
C LEU A 31 -7.63 -9.99 6.84
N ALA A 32 -8.67 -10.55 6.20
CA ALA A 32 -9.02 -10.22 4.83
C ALA A 32 -9.37 -8.74 4.70
N ASP A 33 -10.28 -8.25 5.54
CA ASP A 33 -10.72 -6.86 5.51
C ASP A 33 -9.54 -5.90 5.69
N LEU A 34 -8.65 -6.19 6.65
CA LEU A 34 -7.45 -5.39 6.88
C LEU A 34 -6.47 -5.45 5.70
N ALA A 35 -6.22 -6.63 5.11
CA ALA A 35 -5.37 -6.75 3.92
C ALA A 35 -5.93 -5.93 2.74
N GLY A 36 -7.25 -5.87 2.59
CA GLY A 36 -7.91 -5.02 1.60
C GLY A 36 -7.71 -3.53 1.86
N VAL A 37 -7.72 -3.11 3.13
CA VAL A 37 -7.40 -1.72 3.51
C VAL A 37 -5.94 -1.37 3.20
N VAL A 38 -4.98 -2.28 3.45
CA VAL A 38 -3.57 -2.05 3.08
C VAL A 38 -3.40 -1.93 1.56
N ALA A 39 -4.06 -2.80 0.79
CA ALA A 39 -4.04 -2.74 -0.67
C ALA A 39 -4.56 -1.40 -1.21
N ALA A 40 -5.68 -0.91 -0.66
CA ALA A 40 -6.25 0.38 -1.06
C ALA A 40 -5.29 1.55 -0.74
N ALA A 41 -4.72 1.58 0.46
CA ALA A 41 -3.77 2.62 0.86
C ALA A 41 -2.49 2.62 -0.01
N ALA A 42 -1.98 1.43 -0.34
CA ALA A 42 -0.83 1.28 -1.23
C ALA A 42 -1.12 1.82 -2.65
N ALA A 43 -2.30 1.53 -3.19
CA ALA A 43 -2.72 2.02 -4.50
C ALA A 43 -2.90 3.55 -4.56
N GLU A 44 -3.46 4.13 -3.50
CA GLU A 44 -3.59 5.59 -3.37
C GLU A 44 -2.22 6.27 -3.24
N PHE A 45 -1.33 5.72 -2.41
CA PHE A 45 0.04 6.23 -2.27
C PHE A 45 0.79 6.22 -3.60
N ASN A 46 0.71 5.13 -4.36
CA ASN A 46 1.33 5.03 -5.67
C ASN A 46 0.78 6.08 -6.66
N THR A 47 -0.55 6.23 -6.70
CA THR A 47 -1.22 7.22 -7.57
C THR A 47 -0.72 8.64 -7.28
N GLU A 48 -0.54 8.98 -6.00
CA GLU A 48 -0.11 10.31 -5.59
C GLU A 48 1.40 10.53 -5.70
N ALA A 49 2.21 9.48 -5.49
CA ALA A 49 3.63 9.48 -5.81
C ALA A 49 3.85 9.79 -7.30
N TYR A 50 3.12 9.09 -8.17
CA TYR A 50 3.14 9.31 -9.61
C TYR A 50 2.71 10.74 -9.97
N ARG A 51 1.57 11.23 -9.44
CA ARG A 51 1.07 12.59 -9.72
C ARG A 51 2.05 13.69 -9.32
N ASN A 52 2.68 13.56 -8.16
CA ASN A 52 3.61 14.59 -7.67
C ASN A 52 4.93 14.58 -8.44
N LEU A 53 5.42 13.40 -8.83
CA LEU A 53 6.75 13.25 -9.41
C LEU A 53 6.76 13.14 -10.95
N GLN A 54 5.61 12.98 -11.62
CA GLN A 54 5.55 12.97 -13.10
C GLN A 54 6.06 14.28 -13.74
N THR A 55 6.07 15.37 -12.97
CA THR A 55 6.56 16.69 -13.40
C THR A 55 8.05 16.91 -13.07
N SER A 56 8.65 16.01 -12.30
CA SER A 56 10.07 16.01 -11.95
C SER A 56 10.94 15.60 -13.15
N SER A 57 12.13 16.19 -13.27
CA SER A 57 13.07 15.95 -14.37
C SER A 57 14.41 15.47 -13.83
N GLY A 58 15.06 14.52 -14.52
CA GLY A 58 16.37 13.98 -14.12
C GLY A 58 16.27 12.78 -13.18
N ASP A 59 17.22 12.66 -12.23
CA ASP A 59 17.36 11.51 -11.32
C ASP A 59 16.09 11.24 -10.47
N ASP A 60 15.28 12.25 -10.20
CA ASP A 60 13.99 12.14 -9.49
C ASP A 60 12.96 11.27 -10.24
N ARG A 61 13.11 11.10 -11.56
CA ARG A 61 12.21 10.29 -12.39
C ARG A 61 12.57 8.80 -12.36
N GLU A 62 13.86 8.46 -12.29
CA GLU A 62 14.30 7.07 -12.10
C GLU A 62 13.97 6.57 -10.69
N GLU A 63 14.04 7.45 -9.69
CA GLU A 63 13.59 7.13 -8.33
C GLU A 63 12.07 6.94 -8.26
N LEU A 64 11.31 7.75 -9.00
CA LEU A 64 9.86 7.55 -9.14
C LEU A 64 9.53 6.20 -9.81
N ASP A 65 10.18 5.85 -10.92
CA ASP A 65 9.91 4.59 -11.61
C ASP A 65 10.18 3.40 -10.67
N ARG A 66 11.28 3.43 -9.90
CA ARG A 66 11.56 2.41 -8.88
C ARG A 66 10.54 2.36 -7.75
N LEU A 67 10.08 3.51 -7.26
CA LEU A 67 9.06 3.58 -6.20
C LEU A 67 7.69 3.10 -6.72
N THR A 68 7.35 3.41 -7.97
CA THR A 68 6.12 2.96 -8.62
C THR A 68 6.12 1.44 -8.78
N ASP A 69 7.20 0.87 -9.33
CA ASP A 69 7.34 -0.60 -9.48
C ASP A 69 7.24 -1.33 -8.13
N LEU A 70 7.87 -0.78 -7.08
CA LEU A 70 7.83 -1.35 -5.73
C LEU A 70 6.41 -1.30 -5.14
N THR A 71 5.73 -0.17 -5.28
CA THR A 71 4.41 0.04 -4.69
C THR A 71 3.29 -0.67 -5.46
N GLU A 72 3.41 -0.84 -6.78
CA GLU A 72 2.54 -1.75 -7.56
C GLU A 72 2.69 -3.19 -7.08
N THR A 73 3.93 -3.68 -6.97
CA THR A 73 4.21 -5.05 -6.48
C THR A 73 3.64 -5.27 -5.08
N LEU A 74 3.75 -4.27 -4.19
CA LEU A 74 3.18 -4.32 -2.84
C LEU A 74 1.64 -4.35 -2.87
N SER A 75 1.01 -3.53 -3.70
CA SER A 75 -0.45 -3.51 -3.86
C SER A 75 -0.99 -4.84 -4.39
N GLU A 76 -0.32 -5.43 -5.38
CA GLU A 76 -0.65 -6.76 -5.91
C GLU A 76 -0.54 -7.82 -4.82
N LEU A 77 0.56 -7.83 -4.05
CA LEU A 77 0.74 -8.77 -2.94
C LEU A 77 -0.39 -8.67 -1.91
N TRP A 78 -0.78 -7.46 -1.50
CA TRP A 78 -1.85 -7.27 -0.52
C TRP A 78 -3.21 -7.71 -1.07
N SER A 79 -3.45 -7.46 -2.36
CA SER A 79 -4.65 -7.93 -3.06
C SER A 79 -4.72 -9.45 -3.17
N ASP A 80 -3.58 -10.11 -3.42
CA ASP A 80 -3.46 -11.57 -3.46
C ASP A 80 -3.71 -12.18 -2.08
N ILE A 81 -3.13 -11.59 -1.02
CA ILE A 81 -3.37 -12.02 0.37
C ILE A 81 -4.85 -11.88 0.72
N HIS A 82 -5.48 -10.75 0.40
CA HIS A 82 -6.92 -10.53 0.61
C HIS A 82 -7.75 -11.60 -0.11
N SER A 83 -7.47 -11.82 -1.40
CA SER A 83 -8.17 -12.81 -2.22
C SER A 83 -7.98 -14.23 -1.69
N ALA A 84 -6.79 -14.57 -1.17
CA ALA A 84 -6.50 -15.85 -0.57
C ALA A 84 -7.30 -16.11 0.71
N TYR A 85 -7.59 -15.08 1.51
CA TYR A 85 -8.47 -15.20 2.66
C TYR A 85 -9.95 -15.40 2.27
N LEU A 86 -10.40 -14.80 1.17
CA LEU A 86 -11.79 -14.90 0.72
C LEU A 86 -12.11 -16.19 -0.06
N GLY A 87 -11.10 -16.85 -0.64
CA GLY A 87 -11.24 -18.02 -1.50
C GLY A 87 -11.23 -19.39 -0.79
N GLN A 88 -11.20 -19.46 0.53
CA GLN A 88 -11.31 -20.70 1.34
C GLN A 88 -12.62 -20.76 2.11
#